data_AF-A0A9D5CCM3-F1
#
_entry.id   AF-A0A9D5CCM3-F1
#
_cell.length_a   1.000
_cell.length_b   1.000
_cell.length_c   1.000
_cell.angle_alpha   90.00
_cell.angle_beta   90.00
_cell.angle_gamma   90.00
#
_symmetry.space_group_name_H-M   'P 1'
#
loop_
_entity.id
_entity.type
_entity.pdbx_description
1 polymer ?
#
loop_
_entity_poly.entity_id
_entity_poly.type
_entity_poly.pdbx_seq_one_letter_code
_entity_poly.pdbx_strand_id
1 'polypeptide(L)'
;MVGGLAVHQTSYLINPSSSPIQGSEQRTREQHASCLPSLNQIKSIEEFKQVHAQFIKLGLDQVPRHASELLSACTLLHWGSMDYARLIFDDIKDPGTYDFNTMIRGCVKDCNSVAALHYYKEMLERDTMPNNFTFPFVLKACAQLSGMEEGTQVHSQAIKFGFESDIYIQNSLINMYGKCGEVKSSCKVFDLAGTNKTIASWSALLAAHTRKGLWRECLKLFTVRNNEGWRGDDTSMVSALTSCSHLGALDLGRTIHCSLLRNISEVDMTAQTALIDMYANCGSLEKGLEIFDRMPQKNLWTYSVMISGLAMHGDAKGALQIYSRMLKQGLEPDEVVYVGVLNACSHAGRLKEGIQCFDRMRFEHQIRPTLQHYNCMVDLMGRAGKLEEAHELIEGMPIEPDEVTWRCLLSACKVHGNLELAEIAYRNLLELDSQNTGDCIILSNMYAQAKRWEDAAKFRTDIVNRGLLQAPGFSRVEVKGKMHTFVSHDWSHPQSYQVYEMLYQMEWQLKFEGYSPDVSQISVDVNEKEKRRTLSGQSQKLALAFALLNTSRGCKIRIVTNIRMSRECHEYTALISKIFARETIIKDRHRFHHFKQGQCSCGGYW
;
A
#
# COMPACT_ATOMS: atom_id res chain seq x y z
N MET A 1 -8.23 34.75 -60.47
CA MET A 1 -7.15 35.45 -61.17
C MET A 1 -5.91 35.29 -60.30
N VAL A 2 -5.02 34.32 -60.59
CA VAL A 2 -3.88 34.40 -61.55
C VAL A 2 -2.98 35.59 -61.19
N GLY A 3 -1.68 35.51 -60.93
CA GLY A 3 -0.63 34.48 -60.88
C GLY A 3 0.53 35.11 -60.06
N GLY A 4 1.50 34.38 -59.48
CA GLY A 4 2.51 33.60 -60.17
C GLY A 4 3.58 34.52 -60.77
N LEU A 5 4.74 34.65 -60.11
CA LEU A 5 6.04 34.89 -60.77
C LEU A 5 7.19 34.49 -59.83
N ALA A 6 7.94 33.52 -60.32
CA ALA A 6 9.15 32.95 -59.75
C ALA A 6 10.33 33.92 -59.87
N VAL A 7 11.27 33.83 -58.92
CA VAL A 7 12.64 34.33 -59.09
C VAL A 7 13.60 33.17 -58.89
N HIS A 8 14.14 32.67 -59.99
CA HIS A 8 15.24 31.72 -60.03
C HIS A 8 16.59 32.47 -59.87
N GLN A 9 17.39 31.94 -58.95
CA GLN A 9 18.84 31.71 -59.04
C GLN A 9 19.77 32.78 -59.64
N THR A 10 20.70 33.24 -58.80
CA THR A 10 22.15 33.18 -59.10
C THR A 10 22.94 33.30 -57.80
N SER A 11 23.24 32.17 -57.15
CA SER A 11 24.27 32.10 -56.11
C SER A 11 25.56 31.57 -56.74
N TYR A 12 26.59 32.41 -56.68
CA TYR A 12 27.95 32.05 -57.05
C TYR A 12 28.45 30.89 -56.18
N LEU A 13 28.74 29.76 -56.84
CA LEU A 13 29.56 28.67 -56.30
C LEU A 13 30.99 29.19 -56.11
N ILE A 14 31.39 29.41 -54.86
CA ILE A 14 32.79 29.32 -54.44
C ILE A 14 32.87 28.10 -53.52
N ASN A 15 33.29 26.98 -54.12
CA ASN A 15 33.71 25.79 -53.39
C ASN A 15 34.91 26.14 -52.50
N PRO A 16 34.87 25.92 -51.17
CA PRO A 16 36.08 25.61 -50.45
C PRO A 16 36.50 24.21 -50.88
N SER A 17 37.65 24.11 -51.51
CA SER A 17 38.34 22.88 -51.89
C SER A 17 38.31 21.86 -50.75
N SER A 18 37.45 20.84 -50.87
CA SER A 18 37.56 19.63 -50.07
C SER A 18 38.76 18.84 -50.60
N SER A 19 39.77 18.65 -49.74
CA SER A 19 40.90 17.80 -50.04
C SER A 19 40.42 16.37 -50.39
N PRO A 20 40.94 15.69 -51.43
CA PRO A 20 40.53 14.33 -51.80
C PRO A 20 40.85 13.27 -50.74
N ILE A 21 41.60 13.64 -49.69
CA ILE A 21 42.14 12.76 -48.66
C ILE A 21 41.06 12.41 -47.62
N GLN A 22 40.20 13.35 -47.22
CA GLN A 22 39.15 13.12 -46.20
C GLN A 22 38.09 12.09 -46.61
N GLY A 23 37.69 12.06 -47.88
CA GLY A 23 36.70 11.09 -48.38
C GLY A 23 37.23 9.65 -48.48
N SER A 24 38.56 9.47 -48.56
CA SER A 24 39.20 8.15 -48.60
C SER A 24 39.41 7.57 -47.19
N GLU A 25 39.81 8.40 -46.23
CA GLU A 25 39.96 7.99 -44.82
C GLU A 25 38.62 7.63 -44.19
N GLN A 26 37.56 8.38 -44.49
CA GLN A 26 36.22 8.13 -43.95
C GLN A 26 35.62 6.83 -44.48
N ARG A 27 35.82 6.50 -45.77
CA ARG A 27 35.44 5.19 -46.34
C ARG A 27 36.23 4.02 -45.75
N THR A 28 37.51 4.21 -45.45
CA THR A 28 38.35 3.17 -44.84
C THR A 28 37.94 2.92 -43.38
N ARG A 29 37.59 3.98 -42.63
CA ARG A 29 37.06 3.89 -41.25
C ARG A 29 35.71 3.16 -41.20
N GLU A 30 34.80 3.44 -42.13
CA GLU A 30 33.49 2.76 -42.22
C GLU A 30 33.60 1.28 -42.62
N GLN A 31 34.56 0.92 -43.49
CA GLN A 31 34.86 -0.49 -43.79
C GLN A 31 35.39 -1.23 -42.56
N HIS A 32 36.25 -0.61 -41.75
CA HIS A 32 36.73 -1.21 -40.49
C HIS A 32 35.65 -1.32 -39.41
N ALA A 33 34.68 -0.39 -39.38
CA ALA A 33 33.52 -0.48 -38.49
C ALA A 33 32.66 -1.74 -38.74
N SER A 34 32.62 -2.24 -39.98
CA SER A 34 31.90 -3.49 -40.31
C SER A 34 32.53 -4.76 -39.74
N CYS A 35 33.78 -4.70 -39.28
CA CYS A 35 34.51 -5.81 -38.65
C CYS A 35 34.36 -5.84 -37.11
N LEU A 36 33.73 -4.83 -36.52
CA LEU A 36 33.52 -4.76 -35.07
C LEU A 36 32.27 -5.57 -34.68
N PRO A 37 32.28 -6.26 -33.53
CA PRO A 37 31.09 -6.94 -33.02
C PRO A 37 29.93 -5.95 -32.88
N SER A 38 28.72 -6.39 -33.25
CA SER A 38 27.53 -5.57 -33.01
C SER A 38 27.40 -5.32 -31.51
N LEU A 39 27.18 -4.06 -31.09
CA LEU A 39 27.05 -3.70 -29.68
C LEU A 39 25.94 -4.49 -28.95
N ASN A 40 24.95 -5.00 -29.68
CA ASN A 40 23.88 -5.85 -29.15
C ASN A 40 24.32 -7.30 -28.82
N GLN A 41 25.49 -7.73 -29.28
CA GLN A 41 26.03 -9.07 -29.03
C GLN A 41 26.93 -9.15 -27.78
N ILE A 42 27.28 -7.98 -27.23
CA ILE A 42 28.10 -7.84 -26.03
C ILE A 42 27.31 -8.28 -24.79
N LYS A 43 27.95 -9.02 -23.89
CA LYS A 43 27.31 -9.61 -22.70
C LYS A 43 27.81 -9.05 -21.38
N SER A 44 28.92 -8.31 -21.39
CA SER A 44 29.53 -7.75 -20.18
C SER A 44 30.11 -6.36 -20.41
N ILE A 45 30.28 -5.61 -19.32
CA ILE A 45 30.92 -4.30 -19.35
C ILE A 45 32.41 -4.41 -19.71
N GLU A 46 33.06 -5.52 -19.38
CA GLU A 46 34.45 -5.80 -19.73
C GLU A 46 34.63 -5.98 -21.25
N GLU A 47 33.77 -6.77 -21.89
CA GLU A 47 33.73 -6.92 -23.35
C GLU A 47 33.42 -5.57 -24.03
N PHE A 48 32.48 -4.81 -23.47
CA PHE A 48 32.15 -3.47 -23.96
C PHE A 48 33.36 -2.53 -23.93
N LYS A 49 34.10 -2.49 -22.82
CA LYS A 49 35.32 -1.67 -22.70
C LYS A 49 36.38 -2.04 -23.74
N GLN A 50 36.50 -3.33 -24.10
CA GLN A 50 37.40 -3.77 -25.17
C GLN A 50 36.96 -3.26 -26.54
N VAL A 51 35.66 -3.36 -26.84
CA VAL A 51 35.09 -2.84 -28.10
C VAL A 51 35.23 -1.32 -28.15
N HIS A 52 34.90 -0.61 -27.07
CA HIS A 52 35.06 0.84 -26.98
C HIS A 52 36.52 1.28 -27.20
N ALA A 53 37.50 0.58 -26.62
CA ALA A 53 38.92 0.85 -26.88
C ALA A 53 39.31 0.68 -28.36
N GLN A 54 38.70 -0.26 -29.07
CA GLN A 54 38.90 -0.41 -30.52
C GLN A 54 38.28 0.75 -31.31
N PHE A 55 37.10 1.23 -30.90
CA PHE A 55 36.49 2.44 -31.47
C PHE A 55 37.42 3.65 -31.31
N ILE A 56 37.99 3.85 -30.12
CA ILE A 56 38.98 4.92 -29.84
C ILE A 56 40.21 4.78 -30.74
N LYS A 57 40.79 3.57 -30.84
CA LYS A 57 41.98 3.33 -31.67
C LYS A 57 41.73 3.61 -33.16
N LEU A 58 40.50 3.38 -33.64
CA LEU A 58 40.10 3.61 -35.02
C LEU A 58 39.59 5.05 -35.27
N GLY A 59 39.50 5.87 -34.22
CA GLY A 59 38.94 7.23 -34.28
C GLY A 59 37.45 7.26 -34.63
N LEU A 60 36.73 6.17 -34.37
CA LEU A 60 35.29 6.04 -34.61
C LEU A 60 34.48 6.71 -33.50
N ASP A 61 35.02 6.77 -32.28
CA ASP A 61 34.47 7.49 -31.12
C ASP A 61 34.28 8.99 -31.40
N GLN A 62 35.12 9.58 -32.28
CA GLN A 62 34.99 10.99 -32.68
C GLN A 62 33.85 11.24 -33.67
N VAL A 63 33.24 10.18 -34.22
CA VAL A 63 32.08 10.28 -35.11
C VAL A 63 30.81 10.32 -34.25
N PRO A 64 30.01 11.40 -34.28
CA PRO A 64 28.88 11.58 -33.35
C PRO A 64 27.94 10.38 -33.27
N ARG A 65 27.60 9.80 -34.42
CA ARG A 65 26.73 8.61 -34.48
C ARG A 65 27.25 7.43 -33.66
N HIS A 66 28.54 7.10 -33.80
CA HIS A 66 29.15 5.96 -33.11
C HIS A 66 29.30 6.26 -31.61
N ALA A 67 29.62 7.50 -31.24
CA ALA A 67 29.65 7.94 -29.85
C ALA A 67 28.27 7.79 -29.18
N SER A 68 27.20 8.26 -29.84
CA SER A 68 25.82 8.10 -29.37
C SER A 68 25.40 6.63 -29.27
N GLU A 69 25.82 5.78 -30.20
CA GLU A 69 25.55 4.33 -30.17
C GLU A 69 26.27 3.64 -28.99
N LEU A 70 27.54 3.97 -28.74
CA LEU A 70 28.31 3.50 -27.59
C LEU A 70 27.68 3.95 -26.27
N LEU A 71 27.29 5.23 -26.17
CA LEU A 71 26.62 5.81 -25.02
C LEU A 71 25.29 5.09 -24.73
N SER A 72 24.47 4.89 -25.76
CA SER A 72 23.17 4.21 -25.67
C SER A 72 23.31 2.76 -25.21
N ALA A 73 24.27 2.02 -25.77
CA ALA A 73 24.57 0.65 -25.36
C ALA A 73 25.00 0.58 -23.90
N CYS A 74 25.95 1.43 -23.49
CA CYS A 74 26.47 1.47 -22.11
C CYS A 74 25.42 1.91 -21.08
N THR A 75 24.43 2.69 -21.50
CA THR A 75 23.39 3.25 -20.61
C THR A 75 22.16 2.33 -20.49
N LEU A 76 21.71 1.75 -21.60
CA LEU A 76 20.39 1.12 -21.68
C LEU A 76 20.43 -0.41 -21.55
N LEU A 77 21.54 -1.06 -21.88
CA LEU A 77 21.66 -2.52 -21.77
C LEU A 77 21.81 -2.99 -20.32
N HIS A 78 21.53 -4.27 -20.06
CA HIS A 78 21.47 -4.82 -18.70
C HIS A 78 22.84 -4.89 -18.01
N TRP A 79 23.92 -5.02 -18.78
CA TRP A 79 25.30 -5.01 -18.30
C TRP A 79 25.91 -3.59 -18.24
N GLY A 80 25.15 -2.56 -18.63
CA GLY A 80 25.61 -1.19 -18.72
C GLY A 80 26.10 -0.60 -17.40
N SER A 81 26.92 0.45 -17.48
CA SER A 81 27.43 1.19 -16.31
C SER A 81 27.20 2.68 -16.51
N MET A 82 26.42 3.29 -15.62
CA MET A 82 26.16 4.74 -15.65
C MET A 82 27.42 5.57 -15.42
N ASP A 83 28.36 5.08 -14.60
CA ASP A 83 29.63 5.77 -14.37
C ASP A 83 30.52 5.75 -15.62
N TYR A 84 30.54 4.63 -16.35
CA TYR A 84 31.28 4.56 -17.61
C TYR A 84 30.58 5.34 -18.73
N ALA A 85 29.25 5.31 -18.78
CA ALA A 85 28.46 6.10 -19.72
C ALA A 85 28.70 7.60 -19.54
N ARG A 86 28.86 8.09 -18.31
CA ARG A 86 29.25 9.48 -18.01
C ARG A 86 30.58 9.85 -18.67
N LEU A 87 31.60 8.98 -18.58
CA LEU A 87 32.89 9.23 -19.23
C LEU A 87 32.75 9.36 -20.75
N ILE A 88 31.96 8.47 -21.36
CA ILE A 88 31.69 8.54 -22.81
C ILE A 88 30.97 9.85 -23.15
N PHE A 89 29.99 10.26 -22.34
CA PHE A 89 29.25 11.49 -22.54
C PHE A 89 30.14 12.73 -22.44
N ASP A 90 31.02 12.79 -21.43
CA ASP A 90 31.94 13.90 -21.20
C ASP A 90 32.96 14.07 -22.34
N ASP A 91 33.29 12.98 -23.05
CA ASP A 91 34.16 12.99 -24.23
C ASP A 91 33.45 13.49 -25.51
N ILE A 92 32.11 13.55 -25.53
CA ILE A 92 31.34 14.08 -26.66
C ILE A 92 31.42 15.61 -26.65
N LYS A 93 32.06 16.19 -27.68
CA LYS A 93 32.30 17.65 -27.76
C LYS A 93 31.02 18.49 -27.84
N ASP A 94 30.02 18.00 -28.58
CA ASP A 94 28.75 18.70 -28.81
C ASP A 94 27.58 17.70 -28.69
N PRO A 95 27.18 17.35 -27.46
CA PRO A 95 26.15 16.36 -27.22
C PRO A 95 24.78 16.89 -27.66
N GLY A 96 24.10 16.14 -28.52
CA GLY A 96 22.79 16.52 -29.03
C GLY A 96 21.64 16.08 -28.12
N THR A 97 20.40 16.39 -28.52
CA THR A 97 19.18 15.98 -27.81
C THR A 97 19.11 14.47 -27.56
N TYR A 98 19.62 13.64 -28.48
CA TYR A 98 19.65 12.19 -28.31
C TYR A 98 20.56 11.74 -27.17
N ASP A 99 21.74 12.34 -27.03
CA ASP A 99 22.74 11.98 -26.03
C ASP A 99 22.24 12.36 -24.62
N PHE A 100 21.70 13.58 -24.48
CA PHE A 100 21.05 14.02 -23.25
C PHE A 100 19.85 13.15 -22.87
N ASN A 101 18.95 12.85 -23.83
CA ASN A 101 17.81 11.97 -23.57
C ASN A 101 18.25 10.56 -23.12
N THR A 102 19.36 10.06 -23.68
CA THR A 102 19.96 8.78 -23.28
C THR A 102 20.43 8.83 -21.84
N MET A 103 21.19 9.85 -21.44
CA MET A 103 21.67 10.03 -20.06
C MET A 103 20.53 10.22 -19.05
N ILE A 104 19.55 11.06 -19.36
CA ILE A 104 18.37 11.29 -18.51
C ILE A 104 17.61 9.97 -18.31
N ARG A 105 17.38 9.22 -19.39
CA ARG A 105 16.69 7.92 -19.32
C ARG A 105 17.47 6.89 -18.50
N GLY A 106 18.80 6.85 -18.68
CA GLY A 106 19.71 6.01 -17.89
C GLY A 106 19.64 6.32 -16.40
N CYS A 107 19.80 7.59 -16.03
CA CYS A 107 19.73 8.05 -14.65
C CYS A 107 18.39 7.68 -13.99
N VAL A 108 17.27 7.87 -14.69
CA VAL A 108 15.93 7.49 -14.21
C VAL A 108 15.78 5.97 -14.03
N LYS A 109 16.38 5.17 -14.93
CA LYS A 109 16.39 3.70 -14.85
C LYS A 109 17.20 3.23 -13.63
N ASP A 110 18.30 3.88 -13.33
CA ASP A 110 19.20 3.59 -12.20
C ASP A 110 18.73 4.24 -10.87
N CYS A 111 17.52 4.80 -10.84
CA CYS A 111 16.95 5.52 -9.70
C CYS A 111 17.77 6.73 -9.22
N ASN A 112 18.69 7.25 -10.03
CA ASN A 112 19.43 8.49 -9.78
C ASN A 112 18.70 9.69 -10.41
N SER A 113 17.51 9.99 -9.90
CA SER A 113 16.63 11.04 -10.45
C SER A 113 17.21 12.45 -10.31
N VAL A 114 18.08 12.69 -9.33
CA VAL A 114 18.77 13.98 -9.17
C VAL A 114 19.72 14.24 -10.34
N ALA A 115 20.53 13.24 -10.72
CA ALA A 115 21.41 13.35 -11.89
C ALA A 115 20.60 13.55 -13.18
N ALA A 116 19.43 12.91 -13.31
CA ALA A 116 18.55 13.11 -14.46
C ALA A 116 18.11 14.58 -14.61
N LEU A 117 17.74 15.24 -13.51
CA LEU A 117 17.39 16.66 -13.52
C LEU A 117 18.61 17.56 -13.79
N HIS A 118 19.80 17.15 -13.35
CA HIS A 118 21.04 17.88 -13.66
C HIS A 118 21.36 17.86 -15.16
N TYR A 119 21.31 16.69 -15.81
CA TYR A 119 21.50 16.59 -17.27
C TYR A 119 20.43 17.38 -18.05
N TYR A 120 19.19 17.41 -17.57
CA TYR A 120 18.16 18.25 -18.19
C TYR A 120 18.48 19.75 -18.05
N LYS A 121 18.98 20.18 -16.90
CA LYS A 121 19.42 21.56 -16.70
C LYS A 121 20.60 21.91 -17.61
N GLU A 122 21.60 21.03 -17.68
CA GLU A 122 22.76 21.20 -18.56
C GLU A 122 22.35 21.28 -20.04
N MET A 123 21.41 20.44 -20.47
CA MET A 123 20.84 20.47 -21.82
C MET A 123 20.27 21.87 -22.15
N LEU A 124 19.56 22.48 -21.20
CA LEU A 124 19.00 23.83 -21.35
C LEU A 124 20.09 24.91 -21.32
N GLU A 125 21.11 24.77 -20.46
CA GLU A 125 22.25 25.70 -20.36
C GLU A 125 23.12 25.69 -21.63
N ARG A 126 23.14 24.57 -22.37
CA ARG A 126 23.81 24.42 -23.69
C ARG A 126 22.90 24.75 -24.89
N ASP A 127 21.75 25.40 -24.66
CA ASP A 127 20.76 25.74 -25.71
C ASP A 127 20.29 24.54 -26.57
N THR A 128 20.41 23.31 -26.05
CA THR A 128 19.97 22.10 -26.74
C THR A 128 18.47 21.90 -26.51
N MET A 129 17.68 21.87 -27.59
CA MET A 129 16.22 21.89 -27.49
C MET A 129 15.64 20.56 -26.95
N PRO A 130 14.85 20.59 -25.86
CA PRO A 130 14.05 19.46 -25.41
C PRO A 130 13.01 19.06 -26.46
N ASN A 131 12.72 17.76 -26.53
CA ASN A 131 11.67 17.23 -27.39
C ASN A 131 10.68 16.35 -26.62
N ASN A 132 9.72 15.78 -27.34
CA ASN A 132 8.72 14.89 -26.77
C ASN A 132 9.29 13.60 -26.14
N PHE A 133 10.54 13.24 -26.43
CA PHE A 133 11.25 12.15 -25.75
C PHE A 133 11.98 12.59 -24.47
N THR A 134 12.22 13.89 -24.27
CA THR A 134 12.88 14.44 -23.08
C THR A 134 11.92 14.48 -21.89
N PHE A 135 10.78 15.16 -22.06
CA PHE A 135 9.84 15.45 -20.96
C PHE A 135 9.34 14.22 -20.19
N PRO A 136 9.00 13.08 -20.82
CA PRO A 136 8.52 11.91 -20.08
C PRO A 136 9.50 11.42 -19.01
N PHE A 137 10.81 11.41 -19.30
CA PHE A 137 11.82 10.95 -18.36
C PHE A 137 12.15 11.99 -17.29
N VAL A 138 12.20 13.28 -17.66
CA VAL A 138 12.38 14.37 -16.68
C VAL A 138 11.21 14.40 -15.68
N LEU A 139 9.98 14.31 -16.17
CA LEU A 139 8.78 14.23 -15.32
C LEU A 139 8.80 12.97 -14.44
N LYS A 140 9.27 11.84 -14.96
CA LYS A 140 9.45 10.61 -14.17
C LYS A 140 10.51 10.80 -13.07
N ALA A 141 11.58 11.55 -13.32
CA ALA A 141 12.58 11.92 -12.32
C ALA A 141 11.95 12.78 -11.22
N CYS A 142 11.20 13.83 -11.57
CA CYS A 142 10.44 14.64 -10.61
C CYS A 142 9.49 13.77 -9.77
N ALA A 143 8.80 12.82 -10.42
CA ALA A 143 7.88 11.91 -9.76
C ALA A 143 8.57 10.95 -8.78
N GLN A 144 9.80 10.50 -9.07
CA GLN A 144 10.61 9.66 -8.17
C GLN A 144 11.12 10.45 -6.96
N LEU A 145 11.37 11.75 -7.13
CA LEU A 145 11.83 12.66 -6.07
C LEU A 145 10.69 13.27 -5.26
N SER A 146 9.43 13.05 -5.65
CA SER A 146 8.28 13.82 -5.17
C SER A 146 8.46 15.34 -5.33
N GLY A 147 9.22 15.76 -6.36
CA GLY A 147 9.56 17.16 -6.66
C GLY A 147 8.42 17.88 -7.37
N MET A 148 7.47 18.42 -6.59
CA MET A 148 6.28 19.09 -7.10
C MET A 148 6.61 20.41 -7.83
N GLU A 149 7.58 21.16 -7.33
CA GLU A 149 7.98 22.44 -7.90
C GLU A 149 8.68 22.24 -9.24
N GLU A 150 9.69 21.37 -9.28
CA GLU A 150 10.41 21.01 -10.49
C GLU A 150 9.47 20.41 -11.53
N GLY A 151 8.58 19.50 -11.13
CA GLY A 151 7.58 18.92 -12.02
C GLY A 151 6.64 19.96 -12.64
N THR A 152 6.27 20.99 -11.88
CA THR A 152 5.41 22.08 -12.38
C THR A 152 6.15 23.02 -13.34
N GLN A 153 7.44 23.28 -13.10
CA GLN A 153 8.28 24.03 -14.02
C GLN A 153 8.44 23.28 -15.35
N VAL A 154 8.74 21.98 -15.29
CA VAL A 154 8.88 21.11 -16.47
C VAL A 154 7.57 21.00 -17.24
N HIS A 155 6.42 20.89 -16.56
CA HIS A 155 5.11 20.95 -17.21
C HIS A 155 4.89 22.27 -17.96
N SER A 156 5.21 23.40 -17.31
CA SER A 156 5.08 24.72 -17.93
C SER A 156 5.99 24.87 -19.15
N GLN A 157 7.19 24.29 -19.12
CA GLN A 157 8.09 24.23 -20.27
C GLN A 157 7.50 23.38 -21.40
N ALA A 158 6.97 22.18 -21.10
CA ALA A 158 6.35 21.32 -22.12
C ALA A 158 5.23 22.05 -22.88
N ILE A 159 4.40 22.84 -22.19
CA ILE A 159 3.38 23.70 -22.81
C ILE A 159 4.03 24.78 -23.69
N LYS A 160 5.07 25.47 -23.21
CA LYS A 160 5.77 26.51 -23.99
C LYS A 160 6.40 25.97 -25.28
N PHE A 161 6.87 24.73 -25.27
CA PHE A 161 7.41 24.05 -26.45
C PHE A 161 6.34 23.41 -27.35
N GLY A 162 5.05 23.56 -27.04
CA GLY A 162 3.94 23.09 -27.87
C GLY A 162 3.62 21.59 -27.73
N PHE A 163 3.97 20.98 -26.59
CA PHE A 163 3.73 19.56 -26.33
C PHE A 163 2.55 19.29 -25.36
N GLU A 164 1.66 20.26 -25.14
CA GLU A 164 0.52 20.13 -24.24
C GLU A 164 -0.47 19.03 -24.62
N SER A 165 -0.50 18.65 -25.90
CA SER A 165 -1.37 17.62 -26.46
C SER A 165 -0.65 16.27 -26.70
N ASP A 166 0.64 16.17 -26.36
CA ASP A 166 1.38 14.91 -26.51
C ASP A 166 0.95 13.90 -25.43
N ILE A 167 0.43 12.75 -25.88
CA ILE A 167 -0.15 11.74 -24.98
C ILE A 167 0.87 11.09 -24.04
N TYR A 168 2.13 10.96 -24.45
CA TYR A 168 3.17 10.36 -23.62
C TYR A 168 3.60 11.32 -22.51
N ILE A 169 3.64 12.62 -22.82
CA ILE A 169 3.88 13.67 -21.82
C ILE A 169 2.69 13.79 -20.88
N GLN A 170 1.45 13.81 -21.39
CA GLN A 170 0.23 13.82 -20.56
C GLN A 170 0.21 12.63 -19.58
N ASN A 171 0.51 11.42 -20.04
CA ASN A 171 0.62 10.24 -19.17
C ASN A 171 1.69 10.41 -18.08
N SER A 172 2.84 10.98 -18.45
CA SER A 172 3.94 11.24 -17.52
C SER A 172 3.59 12.32 -16.50
N LEU A 173 2.83 13.34 -16.90
CA LEU A 173 2.31 14.40 -16.04
C LEU A 173 1.27 13.88 -15.04
N ILE A 174 0.34 13.04 -15.48
CA ILE A 174 -0.65 12.38 -14.60
C ILE A 174 0.10 11.58 -13.52
N ASN A 175 1.08 10.78 -13.91
CA ASN A 175 1.90 10.02 -12.98
C ASN A 175 2.74 10.92 -12.05
N MET A 176 3.32 12.01 -12.56
CA MET A 176 4.12 12.95 -11.77
C MET A 176 3.28 13.62 -10.69
N TYR A 177 2.16 14.26 -11.06
CA TYR A 177 1.26 14.88 -10.09
C TYR A 177 0.69 13.86 -9.10
N GLY A 178 0.35 12.66 -9.59
CA GLY A 178 -0.11 11.56 -8.75
C GLY A 178 0.93 11.05 -7.76
N LYS A 179 2.23 11.05 -8.09
CA LYS A 179 3.31 10.69 -7.16
C LYS A 179 3.61 11.80 -6.16
N CYS A 180 3.49 13.06 -6.57
CA CYS A 180 3.60 14.22 -5.68
C CYS A 180 2.35 14.43 -4.79
N GLY A 181 1.35 13.54 -4.88
CA GLY A 181 0.17 13.57 -4.01
C GLY A 181 -0.91 14.59 -4.41
N GLU A 182 -0.76 15.24 -5.57
CA GLU A 182 -1.68 16.25 -6.12
C GLU A 182 -2.65 15.62 -7.14
N VAL A 183 -3.59 14.83 -6.60
CA VAL A 183 -4.55 14.07 -7.41
C VAL A 183 -5.45 14.99 -8.25
N LYS A 184 -5.78 16.21 -7.79
CA LYS A 184 -6.65 17.11 -8.55
C LYS A 184 -5.97 17.58 -9.83
N SER A 185 -4.68 17.94 -9.79
CA SER A 185 -3.92 18.26 -11.00
C SER A 185 -3.78 17.05 -11.92
N SER A 186 -3.57 15.86 -11.36
CA SER A 186 -3.59 14.61 -12.13
C SER A 186 -4.91 14.42 -12.88
N CYS A 187 -6.06 14.68 -12.24
CA CYS A 187 -7.37 14.62 -12.90
C CYS A 187 -7.51 15.68 -13.99
N LYS A 188 -7.06 16.93 -13.74
CA LYS A 188 -7.11 17.99 -14.75
C LYS A 188 -6.34 17.64 -16.01
N VAL A 189 -5.10 17.14 -15.88
CA VAL A 189 -4.30 16.72 -17.04
C VAL A 189 -4.98 15.55 -17.76
N PHE A 190 -5.54 14.60 -17.01
CA PHE A 190 -6.30 13.51 -17.58
C PHE A 190 -7.54 13.98 -18.36
N ASP A 191 -8.29 14.96 -17.85
CA ASP A 191 -9.46 15.51 -18.52
C ASP A 191 -9.08 16.26 -19.80
N LEU A 192 -7.99 17.03 -19.77
CA LEU A 192 -7.43 17.73 -20.93
C LEU A 192 -7.01 16.79 -22.07
N ALA A 193 -6.65 15.54 -21.76
CA ALA A 193 -6.37 14.52 -22.78
C ALA A 193 -7.60 14.14 -23.64
N GLY A 194 -8.81 14.54 -23.23
CA GLY A 194 -10.03 14.41 -24.04
C GLY A 194 -10.32 12.96 -24.46
N THR A 195 -10.42 12.72 -25.77
CA THR A 195 -10.65 11.39 -26.37
C THR A 195 -9.36 10.58 -26.55
N ASN A 196 -8.18 11.18 -26.37
CA ASN A 196 -6.88 10.53 -26.61
C ASN A 196 -6.39 9.69 -25.42
N LYS A 197 -7.22 9.52 -24.38
CA LYS A 197 -6.90 8.75 -23.17
C LYS A 197 -6.55 7.30 -23.51
N THR A 198 -5.35 6.89 -23.12
CA THR A 198 -4.82 5.54 -23.33
C THR A 198 -4.99 4.67 -22.07
N ILE A 199 -4.70 3.38 -22.17
CA ILE A 199 -4.64 2.48 -21.00
C ILE A 199 -3.71 3.08 -19.95
N ALA A 200 -2.52 3.53 -20.34
CA ALA A 200 -1.55 4.16 -19.43
C ALA A 200 -2.08 5.44 -18.74
N SER A 201 -2.94 6.23 -19.40
CA SER A 201 -3.59 7.39 -18.80
C SER A 201 -4.48 6.98 -17.63
N TRP A 202 -5.28 5.91 -17.82
CA TRP A 202 -6.14 5.35 -16.78
C TRP A 202 -5.33 4.69 -15.67
N SER A 203 -4.30 3.90 -15.99
CA SER A 203 -3.43 3.26 -15.02
C SER A 203 -2.75 4.28 -14.10
N ALA A 204 -2.24 5.36 -14.67
CA ALA A 204 -1.62 6.45 -13.92
C ALA A 204 -2.64 7.15 -13.00
N LEU A 205 -3.86 7.39 -13.50
CA LEU A 205 -4.92 8.01 -12.71
C LEU A 205 -5.37 7.12 -11.54
N LEU A 206 -5.57 5.82 -11.77
CA LEU A 206 -5.94 4.87 -10.73
C LEU A 206 -4.84 4.78 -9.67
N ALA A 207 -3.57 4.66 -10.10
CA ALA A 207 -2.43 4.63 -9.19
C ALA A 207 -2.31 5.91 -8.33
N ALA A 208 -2.66 7.08 -8.88
CA ALA A 208 -2.72 8.34 -8.13
C ALA A 208 -3.81 8.30 -7.04
N HIS A 209 -5.00 7.81 -7.36
CA HIS A 209 -6.10 7.67 -6.38
C HIS A 209 -5.74 6.67 -5.28
N THR A 210 -5.21 5.50 -5.66
CA THR A 210 -4.70 4.47 -4.73
C THR A 210 -3.64 5.07 -3.81
N ARG A 211 -2.61 5.74 -4.32
CA ARG A 211 -1.56 6.34 -3.47
C ARG A 211 -2.08 7.37 -2.48
N LYS A 212 -3.10 8.15 -2.84
CA LYS A 212 -3.71 9.15 -1.95
C LYS A 212 -4.69 8.54 -0.93
N GLY A 213 -4.97 7.24 -1.03
CA GLY A 213 -5.94 6.56 -0.17
C GLY A 213 -7.40 6.76 -0.57
N LEU A 214 -7.65 7.22 -1.80
CA LEU A 214 -9.00 7.44 -2.35
C LEU A 214 -9.59 6.15 -2.94
N TRP A 215 -9.56 5.06 -2.15
CA TRP A 215 -9.90 3.70 -2.57
C TRP A 215 -11.28 3.59 -3.22
N ARG A 216 -12.28 4.28 -2.65
CA ARG A 216 -13.66 4.23 -3.16
C ARG A 216 -13.78 4.88 -4.54
N GLU A 217 -13.12 6.01 -4.73
CA GLU A 217 -13.13 6.71 -6.02
C GLU A 217 -12.31 5.93 -7.06
N CYS A 218 -11.20 5.32 -6.67
CA CYS A 218 -10.45 4.40 -7.53
C CYS A 218 -11.33 3.26 -8.06
N LEU A 219 -12.08 2.57 -7.18
CA LEU A 219 -12.97 1.48 -7.60
C LEU A 219 -14.14 1.95 -8.46
N LYS A 220 -14.70 3.14 -8.20
CA LYS A 220 -15.73 3.73 -9.06
C LYS A 220 -15.20 3.97 -10.46
N LEU A 221 -14.04 4.63 -10.59
CA LEU A 221 -13.39 4.89 -11.88
C LEU A 221 -13.09 3.58 -12.61
N PHE A 222 -12.53 2.60 -11.91
CA PHE A 222 -12.25 1.28 -12.47
C PHE A 222 -13.52 0.58 -12.98
N THR A 223 -14.60 0.59 -12.19
CA THR A 223 -15.86 -0.09 -12.54
C THR A 223 -16.55 0.56 -13.73
N VAL A 224 -16.66 1.89 -13.74
CA VAL A 224 -17.24 2.64 -14.86
C VAL A 224 -16.47 2.31 -16.14
N ARG A 225 -15.14 2.38 -16.08
CA ARG A 225 -14.30 2.13 -17.24
C ARG A 225 -14.36 0.67 -17.71
N ASN A 226 -14.39 -0.29 -16.79
CA ASN A 226 -14.50 -1.71 -17.13
C ASN A 226 -15.84 -2.04 -17.80
N ASN A 227 -16.94 -1.38 -17.43
CA ASN A 227 -18.24 -1.56 -18.07
C ASN A 227 -18.28 -1.06 -19.53
N GLU A 228 -17.34 -0.21 -19.93
CA GLU A 228 -17.17 0.23 -21.33
C GLU A 228 -16.35 -0.76 -22.17
N GLY A 229 -16.09 -1.97 -21.66
CA GLY A 229 -15.32 -3.01 -22.35
C GLY A 229 -13.81 -2.85 -22.26
N TRP A 230 -13.32 -1.96 -21.40
CA TRP A 230 -11.90 -1.75 -21.18
C TRP A 230 -11.25 -2.96 -20.51
N ARG A 231 -10.11 -3.41 -21.07
CA ARG A 231 -9.21 -4.36 -20.43
C ARG A 231 -8.08 -3.57 -19.79
N GLY A 232 -8.13 -3.43 -18.47
CA GLY A 232 -7.04 -2.82 -17.71
C GLY A 232 -5.74 -3.60 -17.86
N ASP A 233 -4.62 -2.88 -17.81
CA ASP A 233 -3.30 -3.49 -17.67
C ASP A 233 -3.06 -3.95 -16.22
N ASP A 234 -1.94 -4.63 -15.98
CA ASP A 234 -1.57 -5.15 -14.67
C ASP A 234 -1.53 -4.05 -13.61
N THR A 235 -1.05 -2.85 -13.97
CA THR A 235 -0.97 -1.70 -13.05
C THR A 235 -2.34 -1.23 -12.59
N SER A 236 -3.30 -1.16 -13.52
CA SER A 236 -4.69 -0.82 -13.23
C SER A 236 -5.37 -1.86 -12.35
N MET A 237 -5.15 -3.14 -12.65
CA MET A 237 -5.68 -4.26 -11.88
C MET A 237 -5.11 -4.27 -10.46
N VAL A 238 -3.80 -4.07 -10.31
CA VAL A 238 -3.13 -3.93 -9.00
C VAL A 238 -3.74 -2.76 -8.22
N SER A 239 -3.90 -1.59 -8.83
CA SER A 239 -4.50 -0.41 -8.17
C SER A 239 -5.92 -0.68 -7.67
N ALA A 240 -6.72 -1.40 -8.47
CA ALA A 240 -8.06 -1.83 -8.09
C ALA A 240 -8.04 -2.90 -6.97
N LEU A 241 -7.14 -3.89 -7.05
CA LEU A 241 -6.98 -4.92 -6.02
C LEU A 241 -6.55 -4.33 -4.67
N THR A 242 -5.59 -3.40 -4.66
CA THR A 242 -5.19 -2.66 -3.46
C THR A 242 -6.37 -1.89 -2.87
N SER A 243 -7.18 -1.24 -3.71
CA SER A 243 -8.38 -0.54 -3.25
C SER A 243 -9.44 -1.51 -2.69
N CYS A 244 -9.58 -2.71 -3.27
CA CYS A 244 -10.43 -3.77 -2.73
C CYS A 244 -9.93 -4.27 -1.37
N SER A 245 -8.62 -4.44 -1.21
CA SER A 245 -7.95 -4.82 0.04
C SER A 245 -8.34 -3.87 1.18
N HIS A 246 -8.13 -2.56 0.98
CA HIS A 246 -8.44 -1.55 1.98
C HIS A 246 -9.93 -1.41 2.29
N LEU A 247 -10.81 -1.63 1.31
CA LEU A 247 -12.26 -1.54 1.49
C LEU A 247 -12.91 -2.85 1.94
N GLY A 248 -12.18 -3.96 1.95
CA GLY A 248 -12.74 -5.30 2.19
C GLY A 248 -13.70 -5.76 1.09
N ALA A 249 -13.54 -5.28 -0.15
CA ALA A 249 -14.46 -5.55 -1.27
C ALA A 249 -14.17 -6.90 -1.97
N LEU A 250 -14.46 -8.00 -1.27
CA LEU A 250 -14.09 -9.36 -1.69
C LEU A 250 -14.65 -9.75 -3.06
N ASP A 251 -15.92 -9.47 -3.33
CA ASP A 251 -16.58 -9.94 -4.57
C ASP A 251 -16.11 -9.16 -5.81
N LEU A 252 -15.81 -7.87 -5.67
CA LEU A 252 -15.16 -7.11 -6.73
C LEU A 252 -13.72 -7.61 -6.95
N GLY A 253 -12.97 -7.86 -5.87
CA GLY A 253 -11.63 -8.45 -5.94
C GLY A 253 -11.61 -9.81 -6.65
N ARG A 254 -12.61 -10.67 -6.40
CA ARG A 254 -12.79 -11.93 -7.14
C ARG A 254 -13.09 -11.71 -8.62
N THR A 255 -13.91 -10.73 -8.94
CA THR A 255 -14.23 -10.39 -10.33
C THR A 255 -12.97 -9.94 -11.08
N ILE A 256 -12.14 -9.12 -10.43
CA ILE A 256 -10.84 -8.67 -10.96
C ILE A 256 -9.87 -9.87 -11.12
N HIS A 257 -9.78 -10.75 -10.12
CA HIS A 257 -8.96 -11.97 -10.22
C HIS A 257 -9.38 -12.85 -11.40
N CYS A 258 -10.68 -13.10 -11.58
CA CYS A 258 -11.20 -13.83 -12.74
C CYS A 258 -10.84 -13.14 -14.07
N SER A 259 -10.84 -11.80 -14.10
CA SER A 259 -10.42 -11.04 -15.28
C SER A 259 -8.94 -11.22 -15.59
N LEU A 260 -8.07 -11.16 -14.57
CA LEU A 260 -6.63 -11.41 -14.72
C LEU A 260 -6.35 -12.80 -15.31
N LEU A 261 -6.98 -13.84 -14.77
CA LEU A 261 -6.81 -15.22 -15.24
C LEU A 261 -7.31 -15.46 -16.68
N ARG A 262 -8.27 -14.67 -17.16
CA ARG A 262 -8.81 -14.79 -18.52
C ARG A 262 -8.01 -14.03 -19.57
N ASN A 263 -7.34 -12.96 -19.17
CA ASN A 263 -6.78 -11.97 -20.08
C ASN A 263 -5.25 -12.03 -20.19
N ILE A 264 -4.56 -12.73 -19.29
CA ILE A 264 -3.09 -12.73 -19.23
C ILE A 264 -2.58 -14.18 -19.27
N SER A 265 -1.60 -14.45 -20.13
CA SER A 265 -0.97 -15.77 -20.25
C SER A 265 -0.20 -16.18 -19.00
N GLU A 266 0.41 -15.22 -18.30
CA GLU A 266 1.09 -15.41 -17.02
C GLU A 266 0.93 -14.14 -16.16
N VAL A 267 0.29 -14.25 -15.00
CA VAL A 267 0.09 -13.12 -14.08
C VAL A 267 1.42 -12.81 -13.38
N ASP A 268 1.88 -11.57 -13.47
CA ASP A 268 3.16 -11.15 -12.88
C ASP A 268 3.18 -11.26 -11.34
N MET A 269 4.38 -11.26 -10.76
CA MET A 269 4.57 -11.39 -9.31
C MET A 269 3.89 -10.25 -8.52
N THR A 270 3.81 -9.05 -9.11
CA THR A 270 3.19 -7.88 -8.50
C THR A 270 1.68 -8.07 -8.34
N ALA A 271 1.00 -8.48 -9.40
CA ALA A 271 -0.43 -8.76 -9.38
C ALA A 271 -0.75 -9.98 -8.51
N GLN A 272 0.08 -11.02 -8.50
CA GLN A 272 -0.07 -12.16 -7.58
C GLN A 272 0.07 -11.72 -6.12
N THR A 273 1.05 -10.88 -5.79
CA THR A 273 1.23 -10.34 -4.43
C THR A 273 0.04 -9.45 -4.03
N ALA A 274 -0.47 -8.61 -4.93
CA ALA A 274 -1.67 -7.80 -4.70
C ALA A 274 -2.94 -8.64 -4.52
N LEU A 275 -3.07 -9.77 -5.22
CA LEU A 275 -4.16 -10.73 -5.02
C LEU A 275 -4.10 -11.37 -3.63
N ILE A 276 -2.90 -11.77 -3.19
CA ILE A 276 -2.69 -12.32 -1.85
C ILE A 276 -3.12 -11.29 -0.80
N ASP A 277 -2.64 -10.05 -0.92
CA ASP A 277 -2.98 -8.96 0.00
C ASP A 277 -4.49 -8.71 0.05
N MET A 278 -5.13 -8.62 -1.13
CA MET A 278 -6.58 -8.45 -1.26
C MET A 278 -7.34 -9.59 -0.58
N TYR A 279 -7.00 -10.86 -0.86
CA TYR A 279 -7.72 -11.98 -0.25
C TYR A 279 -7.55 -12.05 1.27
N ALA A 280 -6.34 -11.77 1.78
CA ALA A 280 -6.09 -11.71 3.22
C ALA A 280 -6.92 -10.59 3.86
N ASN A 281 -6.82 -9.36 3.36
CA ASN A 281 -7.53 -8.19 3.91
C ASN A 281 -9.06 -8.21 3.73
N CYS A 282 -9.57 -9.07 2.84
CA CYS A 282 -10.99 -9.35 2.63
C CYS A 282 -11.50 -10.58 3.41
N GLY A 283 -10.70 -11.18 4.29
CA GLY A 283 -11.15 -12.27 5.16
C GLY A 283 -11.26 -13.62 4.45
N SER A 284 -10.44 -13.86 3.43
CA SER A 284 -10.38 -15.11 2.65
C SER A 284 -8.93 -15.60 2.55
N LEU A 285 -8.28 -15.72 3.71
CA LEU A 285 -6.87 -16.12 3.85
C LEU A 285 -6.53 -17.42 3.12
N GLU A 286 -7.45 -18.39 3.07
CA GLU A 286 -7.21 -19.67 2.42
C GLU A 286 -6.93 -19.51 0.92
N LYS A 287 -7.58 -18.53 0.26
CA LYS A 287 -7.30 -18.20 -1.13
C LYS A 287 -5.98 -17.47 -1.30
N GLY A 288 -5.62 -16.60 -0.36
CA GLY A 288 -4.29 -15.96 -0.34
C GLY A 288 -3.17 -16.99 -0.22
N LEU A 289 -3.32 -17.97 0.68
CA LEU A 289 -2.38 -19.08 0.86
C LEU A 289 -2.29 -19.97 -0.39
N GLU A 290 -3.43 -20.31 -1.02
CA GLU A 290 -3.46 -21.09 -2.26
C GLU A 290 -2.66 -20.41 -3.38
N ILE A 291 -2.80 -19.08 -3.54
CA ILE A 291 -2.04 -18.32 -4.53
C ILE A 291 -0.57 -18.31 -4.15
N PHE A 292 -0.24 -17.96 -2.90
CA PHE A 292 1.12 -17.94 -2.39
C PHE A 292 1.85 -19.26 -2.64
N ASP A 293 1.28 -20.40 -2.23
CA ASP A 293 1.93 -21.70 -2.39
C ASP A 293 2.17 -22.06 -3.87
N ARG A 294 1.30 -21.61 -4.79
CA ARG A 294 1.45 -21.83 -6.24
C ARG A 294 2.47 -20.92 -6.93
N MET A 295 2.88 -19.82 -6.31
CA MET A 295 3.85 -18.90 -6.94
C MET A 295 5.22 -19.60 -7.13
N PRO A 296 5.78 -19.66 -8.34
CA PRO A 296 7.06 -20.34 -8.59
C PRO A 296 8.24 -19.60 -7.97
N GLN A 297 8.18 -18.26 -7.97
CA GLN A 297 9.15 -17.37 -7.34
C GLN A 297 8.42 -16.42 -6.40
N LYS A 298 9.09 -16.07 -5.30
CA LYS A 298 8.57 -15.18 -4.26
C LYS A 298 9.68 -14.24 -3.86
N ASN A 299 9.35 -12.96 -3.72
CA ASN A 299 10.27 -11.97 -3.18
C ASN A 299 9.90 -11.64 -1.73
N LEU A 300 10.69 -10.76 -1.11
CA LEU A 300 10.48 -10.31 0.27
C LEU A 300 9.05 -9.76 0.49
N TRP A 301 8.49 -9.05 -0.48
CA TRP A 301 7.16 -8.44 -0.38
C TRP A 301 6.07 -9.50 -0.34
N THR A 302 6.17 -10.55 -1.17
CA THR A 302 5.24 -11.69 -1.15
C THR A 302 5.21 -12.38 0.22
N TYR A 303 6.39 -12.56 0.85
CA TYR A 303 6.47 -13.12 2.20
C TYR A 303 5.89 -12.17 3.26
N SER A 304 6.23 -10.88 3.19
CA SER A 304 5.76 -9.86 4.13
C SER A 304 4.24 -9.74 4.16
N VAL A 305 3.59 -9.70 2.98
CA VAL A 305 2.13 -9.68 2.84
C VAL A 305 1.50 -10.93 3.48
N MET A 306 2.08 -12.12 3.23
CA MET A 306 1.54 -13.36 3.79
C MET A 306 1.70 -13.44 5.31
N ILE A 307 2.85 -13.04 5.85
CA ILE A 307 3.10 -12.98 7.31
C ILE A 307 2.10 -12.04 7.97
N SER A 308 1.92 -10.85 7.41
CA SER A 308 0.97 -9.85 7.91
C SER A 308 -0.47 -10.33 7.82
N GLY A 309 -0.86 -10.98 6.71
CA GLY A 309 -2.18 -11.59 6.55
C GLY A 309 -2.46 -12.70 7.57
N LEU A 310 -1.48 -13.57 7.85
CA LEU A 310 -1.59 -14.60 8.88
C LEU A 310 -1.71 -13.99 10.29
N ALA A 311 -0.90 -12.97 10.59
CA ALA A 311 -0.97 -12.20 11.85
C ALA A 311 -2.38 -11.61 12.06
N MET A 312 -2.91 -10.93 11.04
CA MET A 312 -4.26 -10.35 11.05
C MET A 312 -5.37 -11.39 11.23
N HIS A 313 -5.12 -12.67 10.98
CA HIS A 313 -6.09 -13.75 11.15
C HIS A 313 -5.91 -14.52 12.46
N GLY A 314 -4.94 -14.13 13.29
CA GLY A 314 -4.59 -14.78 14.54
C GLY A 314 -3.77 -16.07 14.37
N ASP A 315 -3.31 -16.39 13.16
CA ASP A 315 -2.50 -17.60 12.91
C ASP A 315 -1.00 -17.30 13.05
N ALA A 316 -0.58 -17.06 14.29
CA ALA A 316 0.82 -16.79 14.59
C ALA A 316 1.75 -17.96 14.24
N LYS A 317 1.25 -19.20 14.34
CA LYS A 317 2.02 -20.38 14.00
C LYS A 317 2.32 -20.41 12.51
N GLY A 318 1.31 -20.18 11.67
CA GLY A 318 1.48 -20.04 10.22
C GLY A 318 2.44 -18.89 9.89
N ALA A 319 2.28 -17.72 10.51
CA ALA A 319 3.15 -16.56 10.28
C ALA A 319 4.63 -16.87 10.55
N LEU A 320 4.94 -17.50 11.71
CA LEU A 320 6.29 -17.91 12.07
C LEU A 320 6.86 -19.00 11.15
N GLN A 321 6.01 -19.90 10.62
CA GLN A 321 6.42 -20.89 9.63
C GLN A 321 6.79 -20.26 8.29
N ILE A 322 5.99 -19.28 7.82
CA ILE A 322 6.27 -18.54 6.59
C ILE A 322 7.56 -17.71 6.75
N TYR A 323 7.73 -17.03 7.88
CA TYR A 323 8.98 -16.34 8.23
C TYR A 323 10.19 -17.29 8.22
N SER A 324 10.07 -18.47 8.84
CA SER A 324 11.14 -19.47 8.83
C SER A 324 11.45 -19.99 7.41
N ARG A 325 10.44 -20.15 6.55
CA ARG A 325 10.62 -20.51 5.14
C ARG A 325 11.36 -19.41 4.38
N MET A 326 11.05 -18.15 4.63
CA MET A 326 11.72 -16.99 4.03
C MET A 326 13.23 -16.99 4.33
N LEU A 327 13.60 -17.13 5.60
CA LEU A 327 15.00 -17.20 6.02
C LEU A 327 15.75 -18.38 5.36
N LYS A 328 15.08 -19.54 5.24
CA LYS A 328 15.65 -20.72 4.57
C LYS A 328 15.90 -20.52 3.07
N GLN A 329 15.23 -19.56 2.44
CA GLN A 329 15.49 -19.18 1.04
C GLN A 329 16.62 -18.15 0.90
N GLY A 330 17.27 -17.76 2.01
CA GLY A 330 18.34 -16.76 2.00
C GLY A 330 17.85 -15.32 1.82
N LEU A 331 16.54 -15.08 2.00
CA LEU A 331 15.98 -13.73 1.99
C LEU A 331 16.18 -13.10 3.36
N GLU A 332 16.83 -11.94 3.40
CA GLU A 332 16.99 -11.15 4.62
C GLU A 332 15.69 -10.40 4.95
N PRO A 333 15.19 -10.49 6.20
CA PRO A 333 14.02 -9.74 6.63
C PRO A 333 14.31 -8.24 6.64
N ASP A 334 13.28 -7.44 6.36
CA ASP A 334 13.28 -6.00 6.58
C ASP A 334 12.42 -5.62 7.79
N GLU A 335 12.32 -4.32 8.05
CA GLU A 335 11.46 -3.74 9.08
C GLU A 335 10.00 -4.21 8.96
N VAL A 336 9.45 -4.32 7.75
CA VAL A 336 8.05 -4.66 7.53
C VAL A 336 7.77 -6.11 7.92
N VAL A 337 8.67 -7.03 7.56
CA VAL A 337 8.56 -8.44 7.96
C VAL A 337 8.51 -8.57 9.48
N TYR A 338 9.36 -7.85 10.20
CA TYR A 338 9.40 -7.92 11.66
C TYR A 338 8.16 -7.34 12.32
N VAL A 339 7.61 -6.23 11.81
CA VAL A 339 6.29 -5.75 12.25
C VAL A 339 5.23 -6.84 12.09
N GLY A 340 5.21 -7.56 10.96
CA GLY A 340 4.30 -8.68 10.72
C GLY A 340 4.47 -9.83 11.73
N VAL A 341 5.72 -10.25 11.98
CA VAL A 341 6.04 -11.35 12.92
C VAL A 341 5.70 -10.98 14.37
N LEU A 342 6.01 -9.75 14.79
CA LEU A 342 5.73 -9.27 16.15
C LEU A 342 4.23 -9.10 16.38
N ASN A 343 3.49 -8.58 15.39
CA ASN A 343 2.02 -8.53 15.45
C ASN A 343 1.40 -9.94 15.55
N ALA A 344 1.92 -10.91 14.80
CA ALA A 344 1.50 -12.31 14.94
C ALA A 344 1.72 -12.81 16.37
N CYS A 345 2.90 -12.55 16.94
CA CYS A 345 3.19 -12.94 18.32
C CYS A 345 2.25 -12.25 19.32
N SER A 346 2.01 -10.94 19.17
CA SER A 346 1.09 -10.15 20.01
C SER A 346 -0.32 -10.73 19.98
N HIS A 347 -0.88 -10.94 18.79
CA HIS A 347 -2.27 -11.38 18.62
C HIS A 347 -2.54 -12.81 19.12
N ALA A 348 -1.50 -13.64 19.24
CA ALA A 348 -1.58 -14.98 19.78
C ALA A 348 -0.98 -15.12 21.20
N GLY A 349 -0.59 -14.02 21.85
CA GLY A 349 -0.02 -14.04 23.20
C GLY A 349 1.33 -14.79 23.32
N ARG A 350 2.11 -14.87 22.23
CA ARG A 350 3.41 -15.58 22.20
C ARG A 350 4.55 -14.69 22.67
N LEU A 351 4.56 -14.36 23.97
CA LEU A 351 5.52 -13.43 24.55
C LEU A 351 6.97 -13.85 24.32
N LYS A 352 7.29 -15.12 24.56
CA LYS A 352 8.66 -15.63 24.43
C LYS A 352 9.16 -15.55 23.00
N GLU A 353 8.37 -16.02 22.03
CA GLU A 353 8.73 -15.96 20.61
C GLU A 353 8.83 -14.52 20.11
N GLY A 354 7.96 -13.63 20.57
CA GLY A 354 8.00 -12.20 20.21
C GLY A 354 9.29 -11.52 20.68
N ILE A 355 9.68 -11.71 21.94
CA ILE A 355 10.95 -11.19 22.48
C ILE A 355 12.15 -11.76 21.69
N GLN A 356 12.17 -13.06 21.42
CA GLN A 356 13.23 -13.69 20.63
C GLN A 356 13.33 -13.09 19.21
N CYS A 357 12.20 -12.83 18.56
CA CYS A 357 12.19 -12.21 17.23
C CYS A 357 12.69 -10.76 17.28
N PHE A 358 12.29 -10.00 18.31
CA PHE A 358 12.74 -8.62 18.51
C PHE A 358 14.25 -8.53 18.79
N ASP A 359 14.80 -9.45 19.58
CA ASP A 359 16.24 -9.53 19.82
C ASP A 359 17.00 -9.93 18.55
N ARG A 360 16.50 -10.93 17.81
CA ARG A 360 17.08 -11.32 16.52
C ARG A 360 17.14 -10.14 15.54
N MET A 361 16.05 -9.35 15.47
CA MET A 361 16.00 -8.16 14.63
C MET A 361 17.12 -7.18 14.96
N ARG A 362 17.31 -6.88 16.24
CA ARG A 362 18.28 -5.89 16.73
C ARG A 362 19.72 -6.35 16.62
N PHE A 363 19.99 -7.59 16.99
CA PHE A 363 21.35 -8.07 17.22
C PHE A 363 21.88 -8.94 16.09
N GLU A 364 21.04 -9.79 15.47
CA GLU A 364 21.48 -10.66 14.37
C GLU A 364 21.35 -9.95 13.01
N HIS A 365 20.18 -9.38 12.71
CA HIS A 365 19.94 -8.68 11.43
C HIS A 365 20.24 -7.18 11.47
N GLN A 366 20.61 -6.63 12.64
CA GLN A 366 21.03 -5.24 12.82
C GLN A 366 20.01 -4.19 12.33
N ILE A 367 18.72 -4.53 12.39
CA ILE A 367 17.63 -3.62 12.02
C ILE A 367 17.30 -2.76 13.23
N ARG A 368 17.37 -1.44 13.06
CA ARG A 368 17.03 -0.48 14.12
C ARG A 368 15.51 -0.53 14.38
N PRO A 369 15.06 -0.75 15.62
CA PRO A 369 13.64 -0.73 15.93
C PRO A 369 13.00 0.63 15.62
N THR A 370 11.89 0.60 14.89
CA THR A 370 11.00 1.74 14.66
C THR A 370 9.87 1.78 15.69
N LEU A 371 9.10 2.87 15.73
CA LEU A 371 7.92 2.99 16.61
C LEU A 371 6.92 1.84 16.42
N GLN A 372 6.73 1.35 15.19
CA GLN A 372 5.84 0.22 14.94
C GLN A 372 6.32 -1.06 15.64
N HIS A 373 7.63 -1.30 15.71
CA HIS A 373 8.17 -2.45 16.42
C HIS A 373 7.94 -2.34 17.93
N TYR A 374 8.20 -1.16 18.52
CA TYR A 374 7.91 -0.93 19.94
C TYR A 374 6.42 -1.05 20.24
N ASN A 375 5.54 -0.50 19.38
CA ASN A 375 4.09 -0.65 19.51
C ASN A 375 3.66 -2.12 19.54
N CYS A 376 4.24 -2.97 18.69
CA CYS A 376 3.97 -4.41 18.71
C CYS A 376 4.42 -5.05 20.03
N MET A 377 5.57 -4.66 20.56
CA MET A 377 6.12 -5.19 21.82
C MET A 377 5.32 -4.74 23.04
N VAL A 378 4.92 -3.47 23.10
CA VAL A 378 4.05 -2.93 24.15
C VAL A 378 2.67 -3.60 24.12
N ASP A 379 2.08 -3.79 22.94
CA ASP A 379 0.81 -4.54 22.80
C ASP A 379 0.98 -6.00 23.24
N LEU A 380 2.09 -6.65 22.87
CA LEU A 380 2.38 -8.03 23.26
C LEU A 380 2.55 -8.19 24.78
N MET A 381 3.38 -7.36 25.40
CA MET A 381 3.61 -7.38 26.85
C MET A 381 2.35 -6.99 27.61
N GLY A 382 1.65 -5.97 27.14
CA GLY A 382 0.39 -5.51 27.69
C GLY A 382 -0.68 -6.61 27.70
N ARG A 383 -0.88 -7.31 26.58
CA ARG A 383 -1.81 -8.46 26.49
C ARG A 383 -1.40 -9.65 27.36
N ALA A 384 -0.10 -9.82 27.60
CA ALA A 384 0.44 -10.85 28.49
C ALA A 384 0.31 -10.48 29.98
N GLY A 385 -0.20 -9.29 30.31
CA GLY A 385 -0.31 -8.79 31.68
C GLY A 385 1.01 -8.28 32.27
N LYS A 386 2.03 -8.07 31.45
CA LYS A 386 3.34 -7.55 31.84
C LYS A 386 3.37 -6.03 31.71
N LEU A 387 2.49 -5.36 32.47
CA LEU A 387 2.26 -3.92 32.30
C LEU A 387 3.46 -3.08 32.71
N GLU A 388 4.14 -3.47 33.79
CA GLU A 388 5.32 -2.78 34.31
C GLU A 388 6.49 -2.91 33.32
N GLU A 389 6.75 -4.12 32.81
CA GLU A 389 7.77 -4.37 31.78
C GLU A 389 7.44 -3.60 30.48
N ALA A 390 6.16 -3.49 30.12
CA ALA A 390 5.71 -2.69 28.98
C ALA A 390 5.97 -1.20 29.19
N HIS A 391 5.76 -0.69 30.41
CA HIS A 391 6.05 0.71 30.76
C HIS A 391 7.56 0.99 30.75
N GLU A 392 8.36 0.10 31.34
CA GLU A 392 9.83 0.18 31.31
C GLU A 392 10.38 0.19 29.87
N LEU A 393 9.77 -0.59 28.97
CA LEU A 393 10.13 -0.59 27.55
C LEU A 393 9.86 0.77 26.89
N ILE A 394 8.75 1.43 27.24
CA ILE A 394 8.40 2.77 26.74
C ILE A 394 9.38 3.81 27.26
N GLU A 395 9.75 3.76 28.54
CA GLU A 395 10.73 4.68 29.13
C GLU A 395 12.14 4.47 28.59
N GLY A 396 12.51 3.22 28.26
CA GLY A 396 13.84 2.84 27.81
C GLY A 396 14.10 2.96 26.31
N MET A 397 13.10 3.32 25.50
CA MET A 397 13.27 3.34 24.05
C MET A 397 14.00 4.62 23.57
N PRO A 398 14.81 4.55 22.50
CA PRO A 398 15.65 5.66 22.04
C PRO A 398 14.92 6.67 21.15
N ILE A 399 13.59 6.62 21.11
CA ILE A 399 12.71 7.41 20.23
C ILE A 399 11.52 7.88 21.08
N GLU A 400 10.96 9.06 20.81
CA GLU A 400 9.80 9.54 21.57
C GLU A 400 8.54 8.68 21.30
N PRO A 401 7.78 8.30 22.35
CA PRO A 401 6.56 7.52 22.17
C PRO A 401 5.48 8.26 21.39
N ASP A 402 4.81 7.54 20.50
CA ASP A 402 3.65 8.05 19.78
C ASP A 402 2.35 7.76 20.53
N GLU A 403 1.25 8.30 20.02
CA GLU A 403 -0.07 8.08 20.58
C GLU A 403 -0.50 6.59 20.56
N VAL A 404 0.02 5.79 19.62
CA VAL A 404 -0.30 4.36 19.51
C VAL A 404 0.34 3.60 20.66
N THR A 405 1.59 3.94 21.00
CA THR A 405 2.36 3.35 22.10
C THR A 405 1.57 3.45 23.41
N TRP A 406 1.16 4.67 23.77
CA TRP A 406 0.41 4.92 25.00
C TRP A 406 -1.00 4.35 24.98
N ARG A 407 -1.67 4.30 23.82
CA ARG A 407 -2.98 3.62 23.69
C ARG A 407 -2.89 2.12 23.86
N CYS A 408 -1.82 1.48 23.39
CA CYS A 408 -1.58 0.07 23.63
C CYS A 408 -1.48 -0.22 25.14
N LEU A 409 -0.70 0.59 25.86
CA LEU A 409 -0.59 0.48 27.32
C LEU A 409 -1.95 0.76 28.01
N LEU A 410 -2.63 1.84 27.68
CA LEU A 410 -3.95 2.19 28.24
C LEU A 410 -4.99 1.07 28.02
N SER A 411 -5.01 0.49 26.81
CA SER A 411 -5.89 -0.64 26.51
C SER A 411 -5.55 -1.88 27.31
N ALA A 412 -4.26 -2.15 27.56
CA ALA A 412 -3.84 -3.27 28.39
C ALA A 412 -4.20 -3.04 29.87
N CYS A 413 -3.98 -1.83 30.38
CA CYS A 413 -4.37 -1.43 31.73
C CYS A 413 -5.86 -1.61 31.98
N LYS A 414 -6.72 -1.29 30.99
CA LYS A 414 -8.16 -1.59 31.06
C LYS A 414 -8.45 -3.07 31.24
N VAL A 415 -7.75 -3.94 30.50
CA VAL A 415 -7.98 -5.39 30.54
C VAL A 415 -7.54 -5.99 31.87
N HIS A 416 -6.43 -5.51 32.42
CA HIS A 416 -5.82 -6.03 33.65
C HIS A 416 -6.19 -5.24 34.92
N GLY A 417 -6.96 -4.16 34.80
CA GLY A 417 -7.46 -3.36 35.92
C GLY A 417 -6.42 -2.47 36.60
N ASN A 418 -5.29 -2.16 35.96
CA ASN A 418 -4.25 -1.29 36.54
C ASN A 418 -4.59 0.19 36.28
N LEU A 419 -5.25 0.83 37.26
CA LEU A 419 -5.68 2.22 37.14
C LEU A 419 -4.50 3.22 37.15
N GLU A 420 -3.44 2.94 37.90
CA GLU A 420 -2.30 3.84 38.04
C GLU A 420 -1.54 4.02 36.72
N LEU A 421 -1.18 2.91 36.06
CA LEU A 421 -0.55 2.97 34.73
C LEU A 421 -1.49 3.52 33.66
N ALA A 422 -2.80 3.30 33.79
CA ALA A 422 -3.79 3.91 32.89
C ALA A 422 -3.79 5.45 32.99
N GLU A 423 -3.69 6.01 34.20
CA GLU A 423 -3.60 7.45 34.42
C GLU A 423 -2.29 8.03 33.82
N ILE A 424 -1.17 7.32 33.95
CA ILE A 424 0.12 7.70 33.33
C ILE A 424 0.00 7.70 31.81
N ALA A 425 -0.49 6.61 31.21
CA ALA A 425 -0.66 6.49 29.77
C ALA A 425 -1.58 7.60 29.22
N TYR A 426 -2.68 7.88 29.91
CA TYR A 426 -3.62 8.92 29.51
C TYR A 426 -3.03 10.33 29.62
N ARG A 427 -2.23 10.61 30.66
CA ARG A 427 -1.55 11.91 30.80
C ARG A 427 -0.61 12.18 29.64
N ASN A 428 0.19 11.18 29.24
CA ASN A 428 1.07 11.31 28.09
C ASN A 428 0.28 11.49 26.77
N LEU A 429 -0.88 10.84 26.62
CA LEU A 429 -1.76 11.08 25.46
C LEU A 429 -2.28 12.53 25.41
N LEU A 430 -2.55 13.16 26.56
CA LEU A 430 -2.93 14.57 26.62
C LEU A 430 -1.77 15.49 26.24
N GLU A 431 -0.55 15.19 26.67
CA GLU A 431 0.65 15.98 26.33
C GLU A 431 0.96 15.94 24.83
N LEU A 432 0.61 14.85 24.15
CA LEU A 432 0.71 14.69 22.69
C LEU A 432 -0.45 15.35 21.92
N ASP A 433 -1.35 16.09 22.60
CA ASP A 433 -2.59 16.68 22.04
C ASP A 433 -3.49 15.63 21.34
N SER A 434 -3.50 14.40 21.86
CA SER A 434 -4.31 13.33 21.29
C SER A 434 -5.79 13.50 21.68
N GLN A 435 -6.59 14.04 20.77
CA GLN A 435 -8.02 14.28 20.98
C GLN A 435 -8.89 13.07 20.59
N ASN A 436 -8.73 11.96 21.30
CA ASN A 436 -9.51 10.74 21.05
C ASN A 436 -10.52 10.46 22.16
N THR A 437 -11.82 10.55 21.82
CA THR A 437 -12.94 10.25 22.73
C THR A 437 -12.84 8.85 23.33
N GLY A 438 -12.29 7.88 22.59
CA GLY A 438 -12.15 6.50 23.03
C GLY A 438 -11.26 6.36 24.26
N ASP A 439 -10.19 7.15 24.35
CA ASP A 439 -9.20 7.07 25.43
C ASP A 439 -9.80 7.61 26.74
N CYS A 440 -10.54 8.72 26.66
CA CYS A 440 -11.31 9.27 27.78
C CYS A 440 -12.39 8.29 28.29
N ILE A 441 -13.08 7.60 27.38
CA ILE A 441 -14.11 6.61 27.73
C ILE A 441 -13.47 5.42 28.44
N ILE A 442 -12.29 4.96 28.01
CA ILE A 442 -11.58 3.87 28.69
C ILE A 442 -11.31 4.25 30.15
N LEU A 443 -10.70 5.41 30.39
CA LEU A 443 -10.35 5.84 31.74
C LEU A 443 -11.60 6.11 32.61
N SER A 444 -12.63 6.77 32.05
CA SER A 444 -13.92 6.97 32.73
C SER A 444 -14.57 5.65 33.17
N ASN A 445 -14.52 4.63 32.32
CA ASN A 445 -15.06 3.31 32.65
C ASN A 445 -14.21 2.61 33.73
N MET A 446 -12.89 2.76 33.71
CA MET A 446 -12.01 2.23 34.76
C MET A 446 -12.28 2.89 36.11
N TYR A 447 -12.49 4.21 36.16
CA TYR A 447 -12.91 4.90 37.39
C TYR A 447 -14.25 4.38 37.92
N ALA A 448 -15.24 4.20 37.04
CA ALA A 448 -16.53 3.64 37.42
C ALA A 448 -16.40 2.22 37.98
N GLN A 449 -15.57 1.37 37.37
CA GLN A 449 -15.28 0.01 37.86
C GLN A 449 -14.59 0.03 39.23
N ALA A 450 -13.70 1.01 39.46
CA ALA A 450 -13.07 1.27 40.76
C ALA A 450 -14.01 1.97 41.78
N LYS A 451 -15.30 2.15 41.46
CA LYS A 451 -16.31 2.86 42.27
C LYS A 451 -15.98 4.34 42.55
N ARG A 452 -15.10 4.95 41.74
CA ARG A 452 -14.76 6.38 41.76
C ARG A 452 -15.70 7.16 40.84
N TRP A 453 -16.99 7.19 41.20
CA TRP A 453 -18.05 7.72 40.34
C TRP A 453 -17.92 9.21 40.02
N GLU A 454 -17.41 10.02 40.97
CA GLU A 454 -17.19 11.44 40.77
C GLU A 454 -16.13 11.71 39.69
N ASP A 455 -15.05 10.95 39.69
CA ASP A 455 -14.00 11.06 38.69
C ASP A 455 -14.49 10.60 37.31
N ALA A 456 -15.25 9.50 37.27
CA ALA A 456 -15.90 9.03 36.04
C ALA A 456 -16.85 10.09 35.46
N ALA A 457 -17.61 10.79 36.31
CA ALA A 457 -18.53 11.87 35.91
C ALA A 457 -17.77 13.09 35.40
N LYS A 458 -16.73 13.55 36.11
CA LYS A 458 -15.86 14.66 35.67
C LYS A 458 -15.30 14.42 34.26
N PHE A 459 -14.81 13.21 34.00
CA PHE A 459 -14.30 12.83 32.68
C PHE A 459 -15.37 12.85 31.58
N ARG A 460 -16.60 12.39 31.88
CA ARG A 460 -17.71 12.45 30.93
C ARG A 460 -18.12 13.89 30.61
N THR A 461 -18.12 14.77 31.62
CA THR A 461 -18.36 16.20 31.43
C THR A 461 -17.27 16.84 30.58
N ASP A 462 -16.01 16.50 30.81
CA ASP A 462 -14.87 17.00 30.03
C ASP A 462 -14.95 16.59 28.54
N ILE A 463 -15.37 15.35 28.24
CA ILE A 463 -15.64 14.90 26.86
C ILE A 463 -16.66 15.81 26.17
N VAL A 464 -17.76 16.15 26.85
CA VAL A 464 -18.81 17.04 26.31
C VAL A 464 -18.28 18.45 26.12
N ASN A 465 -17.55 18.99 27.11
CA ASN A 465 -16.99 20.35 27.07
C ASN A 465 -15.98 20.53 25.93
N ARG A 466 -15.20 19.49 25.62
CA ARG A 466 -14.24 19.47 24.50
C ARG A 466 -14.90 19.24 23.13
N GLY A 467 -16.22 19.04 23.07
CA GLY A 467 -16.95 18.79 21.82
C GLY A 467 -16.60 17.45 21.16
N LEU A 468 -16.05 16.49 21.92
CA LEU A 468 -15.59 15.21 21.40
C LEU A 468 -16.78 14.27 21.17
N LEU A 469 -17.29 14.24 19.94
CA LEU A 469 -18.39 13.36 19.54
C LEU A 469 -17.89 11.94 19.24
N GLN A 470 -18.42 10.94 19.94
CA GLN A 470 -18.14 9.55 19.62
C GLN A 470 -18.88 9.13 18.34
N ALA A 471 -18.15 8.68 17.33
CA ALA A 471 -18.76 8.04 16.17
C ALA A 471 -19.52 6.76 16.60
N PRO A 472 -20.77 6.55 16.16
CA PRO A 472 -21.53 5.38 16.56
C PRO A 472 -20.84 4.09 16.08
N GLY A 473 -20.81 3.09 16.97
CA GLY A 473 -20.35 1.76 16.62
C GLY A 473 -21.34 1.08 15.68
N PHE A 474 -20.88 0.59 14.54
CA PHE A 474 -21.68 -0.10 13.54
C PHE A 474 -21.06 -1.43 13.14
N SER A 475 -21.93 -2.32 12.66
CA SER A 475 -21.56 -3.59 12.06
C SER A 475 -22.19 -3.70 10.68
N ARG A 476 -21.42 -4.18 9.71
CA ARG A 476 -21.85 -4.36 8.32
C ARG A 476 -21.76 -5.80 7.91
N VAL A 477 -22.75 -6.24 7.14
CA VAL A 477 -22.78 -7.58 6.55
C VAL A 477 -23.25 -7.49 5.10
N GLU A 478 -22.60 -8.25 4.23
CA GLU A 478 -22.99 -8.39 2.83
C GLU A 478 -23.93 -9.58 2.66
N VAL A 479 -25.10 -9.36 2.09
CA VAL A 479 -26.04 -10.43 1.74
C VAL A 479 -26.60 -10.17 0.34
N LYS A 480 -26.52 -11.17 -0.54
CA LYS A 480 -27.00 -11.09 -1.94
C LYS A 480 -26.45 -9.86 -2.69
N GLY A 481 -25.18 -9.54 -2.50
CA GLY A 481 -24.48 -8.41 -3.15
C GLY A 481 -24.90 -7.03 -2.63
N LYS A 482 -25.59 -6.95 -1.49
CA LYS A 482 -25.97 -5.69 -0.84
C LYS A 482 -25.35 -5.60 0.54
N MET A 483 -24.78 -4.43 0.84
CA MET A 483 -24.23 -4.12 2.15
C MET A 483 -25.32 -3.59 3.08
N HIS A 484 -25.53 -4.27 4.19
CA HIS A 484 -26.46 -3.88 5.25
C HIS A 484 -25.68 -3.38 6.45
N THR A 485 -26.04 -2.21 6.98
CA THR A 485 -25.39 -1.60 8.15
C THR A 485 -26.35 -1.61 9.33
N PHE A 486 -25.85 -2.00 10.50
CA PHE A 486 -26.59 -2.02 11.75
C PHE A 486 -25.86 -1.14 12.77
N VAL A 487 -26.62 -0.33 13.49
CA VAL A 487 -26.18 0.43 14.67
C VAL A 487 -26.91 -0.14 15.89
N SER A 488 -26.29 -0.08 17.07
CA SER A 488 -26.89 -0.65 18.27
C SER A 488 -28.24 -0.01 18.56
N HIS A 489 -29.24 -0.83 18.89
CA HIS A 489 -30.62 -0.44 19.18
C HIS A 489 -31.36 0.28 18.04
N ASP A 490 -30.85 0.18 16.81
CA ASP A 490 -31.50 0.76 15.63
C ASP A 490 -32.66 -0.12 15.14
N TRP A 491 -33.71 0.54 14.63
CA TRP A 491 -34.91 -0.05 14.02
C TRP A 491 -35.16 0.45 12.59
N SER A 492 -34.24 1.25 12.03
CA SER A 492 -34.35 1.85 10.70
C SER A 492 -34.34 0.82 9.55
N HIS A 493 -33.82 -0.38 9.79
CA HIS A 493 -33.71 -1.40 8.77
C HIS A 493 -35.10 -1.97 8.37
N PRO A 494 -35.41 -2.18 7.08
CA PRO A 494 -36.73 -2.67 6.64
C PRO A 494 -37.15 -4.02 7.24
N GLN A 495 -36.17 -4.88 7.56
CA GLN A 495 -36.39 -6.19 8.20
C GLN A 495 -36.14 -6.18 9.72
N SER A 496 -36.19 -5.02 10.39
CA SER A 496 -35.84 -4.91 11.81
C SER A 496 -36.64 -5.87 12.68
N TYR A 497 -37.96 -6.00 12.45
CA TYR A 497 -38.81 -6.90 13.24
C TYR A 497 -38.31 -8.35 13.20
N GLN A 498 -38.05 -8.88 12.00
CA GLN A 498 -37.54 -10.24 11.84
C GLN A 498 -36.14 -10.40 12.45
N VAL A 499 -35.28 -9.38 12.35
CA VAL A 499 -33.95 -9.39 12.95
C VAL A 499 -34.02 -9.48 14.47
N TYR A 500 -34.89 -8.70 15.12
CA TYR A 500 -35.07 -8.75 16.57
C TYR A 500 -35.74 -10.06 17.02
N GLU A 501 -36.64 -10.63 16.21
CA GLU A 501 -37.20 -11.96 16.46
C GLU A 501 -36.12 -13.06 16.41
N MET A 502 -35.26 -13.03 15.39
CA MET A 502 -34.12 -13.95 15.30
C MET A 502 -33.14 -13.76 16.46
N LEU A 503 -32.86 -12.53 16.84
CA LEU A 503 -32.02 -12.23 18.01
C LEU A 503 -32.61 -12.84 19.28
N TYR A 504 -33.93 -12.75 19.47
CA TYR A 504 -34.62 -13.41 20.58
C TYR A 504 -34.46 -14.94 20.54
N GLN A 505 -34.61 -15.57 19.36
CA GLN A 505 -34.40 -17.01 19.19
C GLN A 505 -32.95 -17.41 19.52
N MET A 506 -31.98 -16.63 19.07
CA MET A 506 -30.55 -16.84 19.37
C MET A 506 -30.29 -16.76 20.88
N GLU A 507 -30.80 -15.73 21.56
CA GLU A 507 -30.66 -15.58 23.00
C GLU A 507 -31.36 -16.69 23.79
N TRP A 508 -32.52 -17.15 23.32
CA TRP A 508 -33.25 -18.24 23.95
C TRP A 508 -32.47 -19.56 23.90
N GLN A 509 -31.90 -19.90 22.74
CA GLN A 509 -31.05 -21.08 22.60
C GLN A 509 -29.77 -20.99 23.42
N LEU A 510 -29.14 -19.82 23.48
CA LEU A 510 -27.98 -19.58 24.32
C LEU A 510 -28.28 -19.82 25.81
N LYS A 511 -29.44 -19.35 26.31
CA LYS A 511 -29.86 -19.60 27.69
C LYS A 511 -30.03 -21.08 27.99
N PHE A 512 -30.54 -21.86 27.03
CA PHE A 512 -30.67 -23.31 27.18
C PHE A 512 -29.31 -24.00 27.34
N GLU A 513 -28.28 -23.50 26.65
CA GLU A 513 -26.89 -23.95 26.77
C GLU A 513 -26.17 -23.39 28.03
N GLY A 514 -26.88 -22.70 28.93
CA GLY A 514 -26.33 -22.15 30.18
C GLY A 514 -25.59 -20.82 30.03
N TYR A 515 -25.71 -20.13 28.89
CA TYR A 515 -25.07 -18.83 28.70
C TYR A 515 -25.71 -17.73 29.57
N SER A 516 -24.86 -16.97 30.27
CA SER A 516 -25.24 -15.74 30.98
C SER A 516 -24.42 -14.55 30.48
N PRO A 517 -25.04 -13.46 30.01
CA PRO A 517 -24.31 -12.28 29.57
C PRO A 517 -23.47 -11.66 30.70
N ASP A 518 -22.21 -11.34 30.40
CA ASP A 518 -21.33 -10.60 31.31
C ASP A 518 -21.71 -9.10 31.33
N VAL A 519 -22.40 -8.71 32.40
CA VAL A 519 -22.86 -7.34 32.68
C VAL A 519 -21.78 -6.43 33.27
N SER A 520 -20.63 -6.98 33.69
CA SER A 520 -19.53 -6.21 34.30
C SER A 520 -18.92 -5.18 33.35
N GLN A 521 -19.10 -5.36 32.04
CA GLN A 521 -18.58 -4.47 31.00
C GLN A 521 -19.39 -3.20 30.80
N ILE A 522 -20.61 -3.12 31.36
CA ILE A 522 -21.43 -1.91 31.28
C ILE A 522 -21.18 -1.05 32.50
N SER A 523 -20.43 0.03 32.27
CA SER A 523 -19.98 1.01 33.28
C SER A 523 -21.00 2.13 33.51
N VAL A 524 -22.26 1.92 33.13
CA VAL A 524 -23.37 2.83 33.43
C VAL A 524 -24.00 2.39 34.75
N ASP A 525 -24.28 3.36 35.62
CA ASP A 525 -24.96 3.12 36.91
C ASP A 525 -26.47 2.94 36.70
N VAL A 526 -26.81 1.76 36.17
CA VAL A 526 -28.18 1.32 35.90
C VAL A 526 -28.36 -0.10 36.41
N ASN A 527 -29.61 -0.50 36.62
CA ASN A 527 -29.91 -1.83 37.13
C ASN A 527 -29.42 -2.95 36.17
N GLU A 528 -29.17 -4.14 36.71
CA GLU A 528 -28.75 -5.35 35.95
C GLU A 528 -29.62 -5.64 34.72
N LYS A 529 -30.92 -5.35 34.81
CA LYS A 529 -31.90 -5.59 33.74
C LYS A 529 -31.71 -4.63 32.56
N GLU A 530 -31.39 -3.37 32.83
CA GLU A 530 -31.05 -2.35 31.83
C GLU A 530 -29.70 -2.63 31.20
N LYS A 531 -28.69 -3.06 31.97
CA LYS A 531 -27.41 -3.53 31.42
C LYS A 531 -27.62 -4.66 30.41
N ARG A 532 -28.43 -5.66 30.75
CA ARG A 532 -28.77 -6.77 29.83
C ARG A 532 -29.50 -6.30 28.57
N ARG A 533 -30.38 -5.30 28.66
CA ARG A 533 -31.04 -4.70 27.48
C ARG A 533 -30.06 -3.98 26.56
N THR A 534 -29.05 -3.31 27.12
CA THR A 534 -27.98 -2.68 26.33
C THR A 534 -27.13 -3.74 25.59
N LEU A 535 -26.82 -4.88 26.22
CA LEU A 535 -26.07 -5.97 25.57
C LEU A 535 -26.85 -6.68 24.46
N SER A 536 -28.18 -6.79 24.60
CA SER A 536 -29.03 -7.48 23.62
C SER A 536 -29.01 -6.78 22.26
N GLY A 537 -29.15 -5.45 22.25
CA GLY A 537 -29.25 -4.64 21.02
C GLY A 537 -27.93 -4.27 20.35
N GLN A 538 -26.81 -4.95 20.62
CA GLN A 538 -25.51 -4.60 20.02
C GLN A 538 -25.51 -4.80 18.50
N SER A 539 -24.92 -3.85 17.77
CA SER A 539 -24.87 -3.88 16.29
C SER A 539 -24.32 -5.18 15.70
N GLN A 540 -23.32 -5.80 16.35
CA GLN A 540 -22.74 -7.07 15.92
C GLN A 540 -23.76 -8.22 15.99
N LYS A 541 -24.57 -8.28 17.05
CA LYS A 541 -25.61 -9.29 17.22
C LYS A 541 -26.74 -9.11 16.21
N LEU A 542 -27.14 -7.86 15.95
CA LEU A 542 -28.12 -7.52 14.91
C LEU A 542 -27.63 -7.94 13.52
N ALA A 543 -26.38 -7.65 13.17
CA ALA A 543 -25.78 -8.06 11.91
C ALA A 543 -25.70 -9.60 11.79
N LEU A 544 -25.36 -10.30 12.88
CA LEU A 544 -25.31 -11.76 12.91
C LEU A 544 -26.70 -12.40 12.75
N ALA A 545 -27.71 -11.87 13.45
CA ALA A 545 -29.10 -12.30 13.33
C ALA A 545 -29.61 -12.10 11.88
N PHE A 546 -29.38 -10.92 11.32
CA PHE A 546 -29.71 -10.63 9.92
C PHE A 546 -29.03 -11.60 8.94
N ALA A 547 -27.74 -11.89 9.15
CA ALA A 547 -26.99 -12.81 8.32
C ALA A 547 -27.54 -14.23 8.37
N LEU A 548 -27.85 -14.72 9.58
CA LEU A 548 -28.42 -16.06 9.79
C LEU A 548 -29.79 -16.21 9.11
N LEU A 549 -30.62 -15.17 9.16
CA LEU A 549 -31.92 -15.15 8.49
C LEU A 549 -31.83 -15.20 6.97
N ASN A 550 -30.87 -14.47 6.38
CA ASN A 550 -30.88 -14.19 4.95
C ASN A 550 -29.84 -14.99 4.14
N THR A 551 -29.11 -15.91 4.78
CA THR A 551 -28.12 -16.78 4.12
C THR A 551 -28.46 -18.26 4.29
N SER A 552 -28.19 -19.09 3.27
CA SER A 552 -28.48 -20.53 3.29
C SER A 552 -27.48 -21.31 4.15
N ARG A 553 -27.93 -22.38 4.82
CA ARG A 553 -27.09 -23.30 5.62
C ARG A 553 -25.86 -23.75 4.81
N GLY A 554 -24.68 -23.76 5.44
CA GLY A 554 -23.37 -23.98 4.78
C GLY A 554 -22.59 -22.71 4.36
N CYS A 555 -23.24 -21.60 4.00
CA CYS A 555 -22.53 -20.33 3.72
C CYS A 555 -21.79 -19.77 4.95
N LYS A 556 -20.56 -19.28 4.74
CA LYS A 556 -19.79 -18.51 5.73
C LYS A 556 -20.39 -17.11 5.89
N ILE A 557 -20.57 -16.65 7.13
CA ILE A 557 -21.02 -15.28 7.44
C ILE A 557 -19.79 -14.38 7.53
N ARG A 558 -19.85 -13.17 6.96
CA ARG A 558 -18.77 -12.17 7.05
C ARG A 558 -19.32 -10.85 7.56
N ILE A 559 -18.81 -10.38 8.68
CA ILE A 559 -19.21 -9.13 9.32
C ILE A 559 -17.98 -8.24 9.48
N VAL A 560 -18.12 -6.95 9.19
CA VAL A 560 -17.07 -5.94 9.40
C VAL A 560 -17.58 -4.89 10.38
N THR A 561 -16.76 -4.50 11.35
CA THR A 561 -17.18 -3.61 12.44
C THR A 561 -16.14 -2.51 12.65
N ASN A 562 -16.58 -1.29 12.92
CA ASN A 562 -15.67 -0.15 13.18
C ASN A 562 -15.22 -0.06 14.64
N ILE A 563 -15.59 -1.04 15.48
CA ILE A 563 -15.24 -1.10 16.89
C ILE A 563 -14.36 -2.33 17.16
N ARG A 564 -13.53 -2.28 18.20
CA ARG A 564 -12.84 -3.48 18.68
C ARG A 564 -13.88 -4.42 19.27
N MET A 565 -13.75 -5.72 19.02
CA MET A 565 -14.69 -6.68 19.56
C MET A 565 -14.57 -6.75 21.08
N SER A 566 -15.71 -6.70 21.77
CA SER A 566 -15.77 -6.91 23.22
C SER A 566 -15.70 -8.40 23.57
N ARG A 567 -15.35 -8.70 24.82
CA ARG A 567 -15.37 -10.09 25.32
C ARG A 567 -16.74 -10.73 25.17
N GLU A 568 -17.79 -9.99 25.52
CA GLU A 568 -19.16 -10.50 25.40
C GLU A 568 -19.45 -10.88 23.96
N CYS A 569 -19.24 -9.96 23.01
CA CYS A 569 -19.54 -10.23 21.61
C CYS A 569 -18.74 -11.41 21.07
N HIS A 570 -17.48 -11.56 21.51
CA HIS A 570 -16.62 -12.65 21.15
C HIS A 570 -17.17 -14.00 21.67
N GLU A 571 -17.48 -14.10 22.96
CA GLU A 571 -18.05 -15.30 23.59
C GLU A 571 -19.42 -15.65 22.98
N TYR A 572 -20.27 -14.64 22.80
CA TYR A 572 -21.58 -14.76 22.15
C TYR A 572 -21.46 -15.33 20.74
N THR A 573 -20.59 -14.75 19.90
CA THR A 573 -20.40 -15.19 18.52
C THR A 573 -19.82 -16.60 18.45
N ALA A 574 -18.90 -16.95 19.35
CA ALA A 574 -18.35 -18.28 19.46
C ALA A 574 -19.46 -19.30 19.72
N LEU A 575 -20.31 -19.09 20.74
CA LEU A 575 -21.41 -20.00 21.06
C LEU A 575 -22.43 -20.09 19.92
N ILE A 576 -22.79 -18.96 19.29
CA ILE A 576 -23.70 -18.97 18.13
C ILE A 576 -23.12 -19.79 16.98
N SER A 577 -21.81 -19.70 16.71
CA SER A 577 -21.16 -20.50 15.67
C SER A 577 -21.31 -22.02 15.91
N LYS A 578 -21.34 -22.45 17.18
CA LYS A 578 -21.58 -23.83 17.60
C LYS A 578 -23.05 -24.21 17.43
N ILE A 579 -23.96 -23.43 18.03
CA ILE A 579 -25.40 -23.72 18.08
C ILE A 579 -26.00 -23.80 16.67
N PHE A 580 -25.68 -22.83 15.81
CA PHE A 580 -26.22 -22.77 14.46
C PHE A 580 -25.38 -23.56 13.44
N ALA A 581 -24.25 -24.14 13.86
CA ALA A 581 -23.27 -24.81 12.99
C ALA A 581 -22.85 -23.93 11.80
N ARG A 582 -22.48 -22.68 12.10
CA ARG A 582 -22.13 -21.65 11.11
C ARG A 582 -20.74 -21.12 11.34
N GLU A 583 -19.93 -21.16 10.29
CA GLU A 583 -18.66 -20.45 10.28
C GLU A 583 -18.92 -18.95 10.09
N THR A 584 -18.42 -18.15 11.04
CA THR A 584 -18.61 -16.70 11.07
C THR A 584 -17.26 -16.02 11.15
N ILE A 585 -16.99 -15.12 10.22
CA ILE A 585 -15.77 -14.32 10.16
C ILE A 585 -16.15 -12.89 10.54
N ILE A 586 -15.55 -12.36 11.59
CA ILE A 586 -15.75 -10.96 12.00
C ILE A 586 -14.43 -10.20 11.88
N LYS A 587 -14.40 -9.15 11.06
CA LYS A 587 -13.31 -8.17 11.02
C LYS A 587 -13.62 -7.04 12.01
N ASP A 588 -12.81 -6.90 13.04
CA ASP A 588 -12.82 -5.70 13.88
C ASP A 588 -11.83 -4.65 13.35
N ARG A 589 -11.52 -3.61 14.14
CA ARG A 589 -10.59 -2.55 13.72
C ARG A 589 -9.18 -3.04 13.39
N HIS A 590 -8.74 -4.16 13.95
CA HIS A 590 -7.34 -4.57 13.90
C HIS A 590 -7.16 -5.93 13.21
N ARG A 591 -8.16 -6.82 13.26
CA ARG A 591 -7.97 -8.22 12.85
C ARG A 591 -9.26 -8.96 12.53
N PHE A 592 -9.10 -10.17 12.01
CA PHE A 592 -10.15 -11.13 11.75
C PHE A 592 -10.25 -12.16 12.87
N HIS A 593 -11.49 -12.49 13.21
CA HIS A 593 -11.84 -13.54 14.15
C HIS A 593 -12.67 -14.58 13.41
N HIS A 594 -12.16 -15.81 13.35
CA HIS A 594 -12.82 -16.93 12.66
C HIS A 594 -13.49 -17.82 13.70
N PHE A 595 -14.80 -17.72 13.79
CA PHE A 595 -15.60 -18.51 14.72
C PHE A 595 -16.11 -19.77 14.04
N LYS A 596 -15.77 -20.93 14.62
CA LYS A 596 -16.19 -22.24 14.16
C LYS A 596 -16.33 -23.19 15.35
N GLN A 597 -17.49 -23.85 15.45
CA GLN A 597 -17.75 -24.86 16.49
C GLN A 597 -17.49 -24.39 17.93
N GLY A 598 -17.73 -23.11 18.24
CA GLY A 598 -17.51 -22.58 19.60
C GLY A 598 -16.11 -22.07 19.86
N GLN A 599 -15.21 -22.11 18.88
CA GLN A 599 -13.84 -21.64 19.00
C GLN A 599 -13.57 -20.49 18.05
N CYS A 600 -12.63 -19.63 18.41
CA CYS A 600 -12.14 -18.53 17.58
C CYS A 600 -10.67 -18.77 17.20
N SER A 601 -10.26 -18.37 16.00
CA SER A 601 -8.86 -18.46 15.53
C SER A 601 -7.83 -17.79 16.46
N CYS A 602 -8.25 -16.81 17.28
CA CYS A 602 -7.36 -16.12 18.21
C CYS A 602 -7.10 -16.87 19.53
N GLY A 603 -7.73 -18.04 19.75
CA GLY A 603 -7.55 -18.80 20.98
C GLY A 603 -7.99 -18.09 22.27
N GLY A 604 -8.84 -17.05 22.17
CA GLY A 604 -9.27 -16.25 23.33
C GLY A 604 -8.32 -15.10 23.70
N TYR A 605 -7.32 -14.79 22.88
CA TYR A 605 -6.53 -13.56 23.01
C TYR A 605 -7.14 -12.50 22.08
N TRP A 606 -8.04 -11.61 22.55
CA TRP A 606 -8.74 -10.59 21.73
C TRP A 606 -8.27 -9.15 21.83
#